data_AF-K1TDZ1-F1
#
_entry.id   AF-K1TDZ1-F1
#
_cell.length_a   1.000
_cell.length_b   1.000
_cell.length_c   1.000
_cell.angle_alpha   90.00
_cell.angle_beta   90.00
_cell.angle_gamma   90.00
#
_symmetry.space_group_name_H-M   'P 1'
#
loop_
_entity.id
_entity.type
_entity.pdbx_description
1 polymer ?
#
loop_
_entity_poly.entity_id
_entity_poly.type
_entity_poly.pdbx_seq_one_letter_code
_entity_poly.pdbx_strand_id
1 'polypeptide(L)'
;VPAGIPADHSYARIEDGVGQWIIKGGDETSGYVTPSTNNVTLDSNEKIEMFSEHDPFGVGMAIMAMAIVFSGLLLLYLMFRLIGQITVLVKKRNAMRVHGISDKEEAKEKGLGRESGEVYAAIAMALYQHLEVHDVEDTILTINKVKKAYSPWNSKIYSLREVPNKK
;
A
#
# COMPACT_ATOMS: atom_id res chain seq x y z
N VAL A 1 -54.25 -19.84 26.13
CA VAL A 1 -53.17 -18.98 26.67
C VAL A 1 -52.96 -19.37 28.12
N PRO A 2 -51.72 -19.60 28.59
CA PRO A 2 -51.47 -19.96 30.00
C PRO A 2 -52.04 -18.88 30.92
N ALA A 3 -52.81 -19.28 31.95
CA ALA A 3 -53.67 -18.37 32.73
C ALA A 3 -52.95 -17.43 33.72
N GLY A 4 -51.63 -17.28 33.61
CA GLY A 4 -50.81 -16.54 34.58
C GLY A 4 -49.68 -15.70 33.98
N ILE A 5 -49.68 -15.47 32.66
CA ILE A 5 -48.66 -14.65 31.98
C ILE A 5 -49.34 -13.37 31.45
N PRO A 6 -48.84 -12.17 31.77
CA PRO A 6 -49.34 -10.93 31.19
C PRO A 6 -49.13 -10.88 29.66
N ALA A 7 -49.90 -10.03 28.98
CA ALA A 7 -49.75 -9.84 27.53
C ALA A 7 -48.32 -9.41 27.19
N ASP A 8 -47.81 -9.84 26.03
CA ASP A 8 -46.45 -9.55 25.53
C ASP A 8 -45.29 -10.07 26.40
N HIS A 9 -45.54 -11.06 27.25
CA HIS A 9 -44.52 -11.73 28.04
C HIS A 9 -44.34 -13.20 27.66
N SER A 10 -43.12 -13.69 27.81
CA SER A 10 -42.75 -15.09 27.56
C SER A 10 -41.81 -15.61 28.65
N TYR A 11 -41.72 -16.93 28.78
CA TYR A 11 -40.71 -17.53 29.65
C TYR A 11 -39.35 -17.52 28.97
N ALA A 12 -38.35 -17.01 29.68
CA ALA A 12 -36.96 -17.01 29.28
C ALA A 12 -36.08 -17.48 30.44
N ARG A 13 -34.88 -17.95 30.13
CA ARG A 13 -33.86 -18.21 31.15
C ARG A 13 -33.19 -16.90 31.57
N ILE A 14 -32.74 -16.84 32.82
CA ILE A 14 -31.94 -15.72 33.33
C ILE A 14 -30.59 -15.71 32.60
N GLU A 15 -29.91 -16.86 32.62
CA GLU A 15 -28.69 -17.16 31.88
C GLU A 15 -28.88 -18.50 31.18
N ASP A 16 -28.34 -18.66 29.97
CA ASP A 16 -28.42 -19.94 29.28
C ASP A 16 -27.63 -21.01 30.04
N GLY A 17 -28.18 -22.21 30.17
CA GLY A 17 -27.61 -23.27 31.01
C GLY A 17 -27.86 -23.18 32.53
N VAL A 18 -28.26 -22.03 33.08
CA VAL A 18 -28.64 -21.89 34.50
C VAL A 18 -30.15 -22.15 34.62
N GLY A 19 -30.54 -23.24 35.28
CA GLY A 19 -31.89 -23.84 35.23
C GLY A 19 -33.07 -23.04 35.82
N GLN A 20 -32.96 -21.73 35.97
CA GLN A 20 -34.02 -20.86 36.51
C GLN A 20 -34.76 -20.13 35.38
N TRP A 21 -36.09 -20.21 35.42
CA TRP A 21 -36.99 -19.56 34.47
C TRP A 21 -37.56 -18.28 35.07
N ILE A 22 -37.57 -17.21 34.28
CA ILE A 22 -38.21 -15.94 34.62
C ILE A 22 -39.10 -15.48 33.47
N ILE A 23 -40.08 -14.64 33.80
CA ILE A 23 -40.98 -14.05 32.82
C ILE A 23 -40.29 -12.78 32.29
N LYS A 24 -40.06 -12.70 30.98
CA LYS A 24 -39.48 -11.53 30.28
C LYS A 24 -40.39 -11.09 29.14
N GLY A 25 -40.52 -9.79 28.92
CA GLY A 25 -41.30 -9.22 27.82
C GLY A 25 -41.82 -7.82 28.15
N GLY A 26 -42.73 -7.30 27.33
CA GLY A 26 -43.26 -5.93 27.45
C GLY A 26 -42.31 -4.85 26.89
N ASP A 27 -42.47 -3.62 27.40
CA ASP A 27 -41.72 -2.40 26.99
C ASP A 27 -40.37 -2.24 27.72
N GLU A 28 -39.91 -3.30 28.39
CA GLU A 28 -38.63 -3.28 29.10
C GLU A 28 -37.47 -3.49 28.12
N THR A 29 -36.52 -2.55 28.06
CA THR A 29 -35.31 -2.64 27.22
C THR A 29 -34.46 -3.89 27.47
N SER A 30 -34.52 -4.47 28.67
CA SER A 30 -33.87 -5.74 29.04
C SER A 30 -34.77 -6.97 28.88
N GLY A 31 -36.03 -6.78 28.50
CA GLY A 31 -37.07 -7.81 28.40
C GLY A 31 -37.22 -8.41 27.00
N TYR A 32 -36.47 -7.92 26.01
CA TYR A 32 -36.49 -8.47 24.64
C TYR A 32 -36.05 -9.94 24.66
N VAL A 33 -36.73 -10.77 23.87
CA VAL A 33 -36.55 -12.22 23.84
C VAL A 33 -36.47 -12.65 22.38
N THR A 34 -35.27 -13.06 21.95
CA THR A 34 -35.07 -13.70 20.64
C THR A 34 -35.31 -15.20 20.74
N PRO A 35 -36.07 -15.80 19.81
CA PRO A 35 -36.18 -17.26 19.76
C PRO A 35 -34.79 -17.88 19.57
N SER A 36 -34.43 -18.84 20.42
CA SER A 36 -33.18 -19.60 20.39
C SER A 36 -31.86 -18.83 20.63
N THR A 37 -31.88 -17.60 21.15
CA THR A 37 -30.64 -16.84 21.43
C THR A 37 -30.79 -15.91 22.64
N ASN A 38 -29.75 -15.80 23.47
CA ASN A 38 -29.69 -14.89 24.62
C ASN A 38 -29.30 -13.46 24.19
N ASN A 39 -29.78 -12.44 24.90
CA ASN A 39 -29.36 -11.03 24.74
C ASN A 39 -28.09 -10.68 25.53
N VAL A 40 -27.51 -11.64 26.23
CA VAL A 40 -26.21 -11.49 26.89
C VAL A 40 -25.20 -12.36 26.13
N THR A 41 -24.27 -11.71 25.44
CA THR A 41 -23.11 -12.39 24.85
C THR A 41 -22.21 -12.86 25.97
N LEU A 42 -22.16 -14.18 26.21
CA LEU A 42 -21.23 -14.81 27.16
C LEU A 42 -19.74 -14.68 26.77
N ASP A 43 -19.48 -14.05 25.62
CA ASP A 43 -18.14 -13.82 25.08
C ASP A 43 -17.59 -12.47 25.55
N SER A 44 -17.69 -12.18 26.85
CA SER A 44 -17.05 -11.02 27.46
C SER A 44 -15.54 -11.24 27.44
N ASN A 45 -14.84 -10.49 26.60
CA ASN A 45 -13.39 -10.56 26.53
C ASN A 45 -12.80 -9.91 27.78
N GLU A 46 -12.36 -10.73 28.74
CA GLU A 46 -11.81 -10.30 30.04
C GLU A 46 -10.75 -9.19 29.91
N LYS A 47 -9.98 -9.18 28.81
CA LYS A 47 -8.97 -8.15 28.55
C LYS A 47 -9.60 -6.78 28.28
N ILE A 48 -10.70 -6.75 27.50
CA ILE A 48 -11.39 -5.52 27.14
C ILE A 48 -12.13 -4.95 28.35
N GLU A 49 -12.76 -5.81 29.15
CA GLU A 49 -13.40 -5.39 30.42
C GLU A 49 -12.37 -4.86 31.42
N MET A 50 -11.21 -5.52 31.55
CA MET A 50 -10.12 -5.03 32.40
C MET A 50 -9.64 -3.64 31.98
N PHE A 51 -9.55 -3.35 30.68
CA PHE A 51 -9.21 -2.01 30.18
C PHE A 51 -10.30 -0.98 30.47
N SER A 52 -11.57 -1.37 30.36
CA SER A 52 -12.71 -0.51 30.69
C SER A 52 -12.74 -0.15 32.18
N GLU A 53 -12.37 -1.08 33.06
CA GLU A 53 -12.34 -0.88 34.51
C GLU A 53 -11.13 -0.03 34.96
N HIS A 54 -9.95 -0.28 34.39
CA HIS A 54 -8.70 0.37 34.83
C HIS A 54 -8.42 1.71 34.10
N ASP A 55 -8.94 1.90 32.89
CA ASP A 55 -8.77 3.12 32.09
C ASP A 55 -10.12 3.58 31.48
N PRO A 56 -11.08 4.03 32.30
CA PRO A 56 -12.41 4.42 31.84
C PRO A 56 -12.42 5.62 30.90
N PHE A 57 -11.36 6.43 30.92
CA PHE A 57 -11.18 7.59 30.02
C PHE A 57 -10.40 7.26 28.74
N GLY A 58 -9.81 6.06 28.63
CA GLY A 58 -9.05 5.61 27.46
C GLY A 58 -7.69 6.31 27.26
N VAL A 59 -7.16 6.99 28.28
CA VAL A 59 -5.91 7.76 28.19
C VAL A 59 -4.71 6.84 28.09
N GLY A 60 -4.69 5.76 28.87
CA GLY A 60 -3.66 4.72 28.81
C GLY A 60 -3.65 4.01 27.45
N MET A 61 -4.82 3.71 26.89
CA MET A 61 -4.93 3.13 25.55
C MET A 61 -4.33 4.06 24.47
N ALA A 62 -4.62 5.36 24.54
CA ALA A 62 -4.08 6.34 23.60
C ALA A 62 -2.55 6.50 23.70
N ILE A 63 -2.01 6.55 24.92
CA ILE A 63 -0.56 6.64 25.14
C ILE A 63 0.15 5.41 24.59
N MET A 64 -0.39 4.21 24.83
CA MET A 64 0.17 2.96 24.29
C MET A 64 0.17 2.95 22.76
N ALA A 65 -0.93 3.38 22.13
CA ALA A 65 -1.01 3.47 20.68
C ALA A 65 0.05 4.45 20.11
N MET A 66 0.18 5.64 20.71
CA MET A 66 1.17 6.65 20.28
C MET A 66 2.61 6.16 20.48
N ALA A 67 2.88 5.48 21.60
CA ALA A 67 4.20 4.92 21.90
C ALA A 67 4.61 3.84 20.89
N ILE A 68 3.70 2.93 20.52
CA ILE A 68 3.96 1.89 19.53
C ILE A 68 4.27 2.51 18.17
N VAL A 69 3.47 3.48 17.71
CA VAL A 69 3.69 4.18 16.43
C VAL A 69 5.05 4.88 16.43
N PHE A 70 5.37 5.61 17.49
CA PHE A 70 6.67 6.28 17.62
C PHE A 70 7.83 5.28 17.63
N SER A 71 7.69 4.16 18.35
CA SER A 71 8.71 3.12 18.38
C SER A 71 8.94 2.47 17.01
N GLY A 72 7.88 2.27 16.23
CA GLY A 72 7.98 1.72 14.87
C GLY A 72 8.73 2.64 13.92
N LEU A 73 8.43 3.94 13.95
CA LEU A 73 9.14 4.96 13.18
C LEU A 73 10.60 5.09 13.62
N LEU A 74 10.87 5.06 14.91
CA LEU A 74 12.21 5.12 15.47
C LEU A 74 13.06 3.91 15.03
N LEU A 75 12.49 2.70 15.10
CA LEU A 75 13.15 1.49 14.64
C LEU A 75 13.47 1.56 13.15
N LEU A 76 12.51 2.00 12.33
CA LEU A 76 12.71 2.16 10.90
C LEU A 76 13.82 3.19 10.58
N TYR A 77 13.84 4.31 11.31
CA TYR A 77 14.93 5.30 11.21
C TYR A 77 16.30 4.68 11.53
N LEU A 78 16.40 3.89 12.61
CA LEU A 78 17.63 3.22 12.99
C LEU A 78 18.09 2.22 11.92
N MET A 79 17.16 1.44 11.35
CA MET A 79 17.46 0.52 10.26
C MET A 79 18.07 1.25 9.06
N PHE A 80 17.45 2.33 8.59
CA PHE A 80 17.98 3.11 7.48
C PHE A 80 19.33 3.77 7.81
N ARG A 81 19.52 4.23 9.05
CA ARG A 81 20.78 4.80 9.50
C ARG A 81 21.92 3.77 9.47
N LEU A 82 21.67 2.55 9.94
CA LEU A 82 22.64 1.45 9.90
C LEU A 82 22.99 1.05 8.46
N ILE A 83 21.98 0.88 7.61
CA ILE A 83 22.19 0.55 6.18
C ILE A 83 22.99 1.67 5.49
N GLY A 84 22.67 2.94 5.77
CA GLY A 84 23.41 4.08 5.24
C GLY A 84 24.89 4.06 5.66
N GLN A 85 25.18 3.77 6.92
CA GLN A 85 26.56 3.66 7.41
C GLN A 85 27.33 2.49 6.77
N ILE A 86 26.71 1.31 6.67
CA ILE A 86 27.31 0.13 6.03
C ILE A 86 27.60 0.42 4.55
N THR A 87 26.65 1.04 3.84
CA THR A 87 26.79 1.37 2.42
C THR A 87 27.97 2.31 2.18
N VAL A 88 28.12 3.35 2.99
CA VAL A 88 29.28 4.25 2.90
C VAL A 88 30.59 3.49 3.17
N LEU A 89 30.60 2.60 4.17
CA LEU A 89 31.80 1.85 4.52
C LEU A 89 32.23 0.90 3.40
N VAL A 90 31.27 0.20 2.77
CA VAL A 90 31.50 -0.65 1.60
C VAL A 90 31.99 0.17 0.40
N LYS A 91 31.37 1.33 0.13
CA LYS A 91 31.79 2.23 -0.95
C LYS A 91 33.22 2.72 -0.76
N LYS A 92 33.60 3.13 0.46
CA LYS A 92 34.98 3.52 0.79
C LYS A 92 35.95 2.36 0.56
N ARG A 93 35.60 1.15 1.00
CA ARG A 93 36.44 -0.04 0.81
C ARG A 93 36.65 -0.38 -0.68
N ASN A 94 35.59 -0.28 -1.47
CA ASN A 94 35.68 -0.53 -2.91
C ASN A 94 36.48 0.58 -3.63
N ALA A 95 36.28 1.85 -3.28
CA ALA A 95 37.05 2.96 -3.84
C ALA A 95 38.55 2.81 -3.55
N MET A 96 38.93 2.48 -2.31
CA MET A 96 40.34 2.19 -1.96
C MET A 96 40.92 1.04 -2.79
N ARG A 97 40.14 -0.03 -3.04
CA ARG A 97 40.57 -1.17 -3.86
C ARG A 97 40.77 -0.80 -5.33
N VAL A 98 39.89 0.01 -5.92
CA VAL A 98 39.98 0.43 -7.33
C VAL A 98 41.16 1.38 -7.54
N HIS A 99 41.41 2.27 -6.58
CA HIS A 99 42.53 3.22 -6.67
C HIS A 99 43.87 2.65 -6.17
N GLY A 100 43.91 1.40 -5.67
CA GLY A 100 45.15 0.72 -5.25
C GLY A 100 45.81 1.31 -4.01
N ILE A 101 45.08 2.09 -3.21
CA ILE A 101 45.60 2.80 -2.03
C ILE A 101 45.40 1.92 -0.79
N SER A 102 46.49 1.54 -0.13
CA SER A 102 46.48 0.75 1.11
C SER A 102 46.27 1.61 2.36
N ASP A 103 46.59 2.91 2.29
CA ASP A 103 46.53 3.81 3.43
C ASP A 103 45.17 4.52 3.58
N LYS A 104 44.57 4.33 4.76
CA LYS A 104 43.29 4.96 5.15
C LYS A 104 43.38 6.48 5.24
N GLU A 105 44.57 7.04 5.48
CA GLU A 105 44.78 8.48 5.63
C GLU A 105 44.76 9.20 4.27
N GLU A 106 45.47 8.66 3.28
CA GLU A 106 45.44 9.16 1.90
C GLU A 106 44.04 9.01 1.27
N ALA A 107 43.33 7.93 1.60
CA ALA A 107 41.95 7.72 1.15
C ALA A 107 40.96 8.76 1.70
N LYS A 108 41.22 9.27 2.91
CA LYS A 108 40.39 10.27 3.59
C LYS A 108 40.69 11.68 3.05
N GLU A 109 41.95 11.95 2.72
CA GLU A 109 42.41 13.20 2.13
C GLU A 109 41.89 13.39 0.69
N LYS A 110 41.89 12.31 -0.11
CA LYS A 110 41.36 12.31 -1.49
C LYS A 110 39.84 12.18 -1.58
N GLY A 111 39.10 12.11 -0.47
CA GLY A 111 37.63 12.06 -0.48
C GLY A 111 37.03 10.77 -1.06
N LEU A 112 37.80 9.68 -1.14
CA LEU A 112 37.40 8.46 -1.84
C LEU A 112 36.13 7.84 -1.25
N GLY A 113 35.12 7.66 -2.10
CA GLY A 113 33.85 7.00 -1.78
C GLY A 113 32.74 7.92 -1.27
N ARG A 114 32.94 9.24 -1.24
CA ARG A 114 31.87 10.25 -1.04
C ARG A 114 32.08 11.40 -2.03
N GLU A 115 31.58 11.22 -3.25
CA GLU A 115 31.55 12.31 -4.24
C GLU A 115 30.54 13.39 -3.83
N SER A 116 30.72 14.61 -4.32
CA SER A 116 29.77 15.71 -4.11
C SER A 116 28.41 15.38 -4.73
N GLY A 117 27.32 15.90 -4.14
CA GLY A 117 25.96 15.78 -4.68
C GLY A 117 25.85 16.32 -6.10
N GLU A 118 26.65 17.33 -6.44
CA GLU A 118 26.74 17.91 -7.79
C GLU A 118 27.25 16.89 -8.81
N VAL A 119 28.25 16.08 -8.45
CA VAL A 119 28.79 15.02 -9.33
C VAL A 119 27.71 13.97 -9.60
N TYR A 120 26.98 13.56 -8.56
CA TYR A 120 25.85 12.63 -8.75
C TYR A 120 24.73 13.23 -9.60
N ALA A 121 24.42 14.52 -9.44
CA ALA A 121 23.44 15.21 -10.27
C ALA A 121 23.88 15.33 -11.73
N ALA A 122 25.15 15.65 -11.97
CA ALA A 122 25.72 15.72 -13.32
C ALA A 122 25.72 14.34 -14.00
N ILE A 123 26.09 13.27 -13.28
CA ILE A 123 26.01 11.89 -13.76
C ILE A 123 24.56 11.52 -14.09
N ALA A 124 23.61 11.85 -13.22
CA ALA A 124 22.19 11.59 -13.44
C ALA A 124 21.66 12.35 -14.67
N MET A 125 22.03 13.62 -14.84
CA MET A 125 21.66 14.42 -16.01
C MET A 125 22.27 13.88 -17.31
N ALA A 126 23.54 13.44 -17.27
CA ALA A 126 24.19 12.83 -18.43
C ALA A 126 23.54 11.49 -18.82
N LEU A 127 23.21 10.64 -17.83
CA LEU A 127 22.48 9.39 -18.08
C LEU A 127 21.07 9.66 -18.62
N TYR A 128 20.37 10.64 -18.06
CA TYR A 128 19.04 11.06 -18.52
C TYR A 128 19.08 11.50 -19.98
N GLN A 129 20.00 12.40 -20.34
CA GLN A 129 20.19 12.82 -21.73
C GLN A 129 20.56 11.64 -22.64
N HIS A 130 21.44 10.73 -22.21
CA HIS A 130 21.82 9.59 -23.03
C HIS A 130 20.65 8.62 -23.30
N LEU A 131 19.78 8.41 -22.31
CA LEU A 131 18.62 7.53 -22.42
C LEU A 131 17.45 8.18 -23.18
N GLU A 132 17.35 9.52 -23.17
CA GLU A 132 16.35 10.30 -23.94
C GLU A 132 16.78 10.63 -25.38
N VAL A 133 17.95 10.18 -25.84
CA VAL A 133 18.40 10.36 -27.24
C VAL A 133 17.68 9.42 -28.22
N HIS A 134 16.72 8.63 -27.74
CA HIS A 134 15.78 7.93 -28.62
C HIS A 134 14.64 8.89 -29.02
N ASP A 135 14.47 9.09 -30.33
CA ASP A 135 13.43 9.90 -31.02
C ASP A 135 13.74 11.36 -31.40
N VAL A 136 15.01 11.72 -31.62
CA VAL A 136 15.30 12.84 -32.54
C VAL A 136 15.46 12.27 -33.96
N GLU A 137 14.33 11.93 -34.57
CA GLU A 137 14.32 11.55 -35.99
C GLU A 137 14.72 12.77 -36.82
N ASP A 138 15.84 12.68 -37.55
CA ASP A 138 16.20 13.65 -38.58
C ASP A 138 15.01 13.79 -39.54
N THR A 139 14.31 14.92 -39.48
CA THR A 139 13.09 15.19 -40.27
C THR A 139 13.46 15.51 -41.74
N ILE A 140 14.37 14.74 -42.32
CA ILE A 140 14.76 14.81 -43.73
C ILE A 140 14.32 13.53 -44.40
N LEU A 141 13.04 13.52 -44.81
CA LEU A 141 12.49 12.49 -45.67
C LEU A 141 13.12 12.59 -47.06
N THR A 142 14.24 11.90 -47.30
CA THR A 142 14.87 11.82 -48.61
C THR A 142 14.12 10.81 -49.49
N ILE A 143 12.89 11.15 -49.88
CA ILE A 143 12.07 10.31 -50.76
C ILE A 143 12.64 10.38 -52.17
N ASN A 144 13.36 9.33 -52.56
CA ASN A 144 13.82 9.17 -53.93
C ASN A 144 12.60 8.96 -54.83
N LYS A 145 12.27 9.94 -55.68
CA LYS A 145 11.04 9.92 -56.50
C LYS A 145 11.17 8.91 -57.64
N VAL A 146 11.01 7.63 -57.32
CA VAL A 146 10.88 6.56 -58.32
C VAL A 146 9.57 6.79 -59.09
N LYS A 147 9.68 7.14 -60.38
CA LYS A 147 8.55 7.09 -61.31
C LYS A 147 8.17 5.62 -61.49
N LYS A 148 7.38 5.04 -60.57
CA LYS A 148 6.79 3.72 -60.78
C LYS A 148 5.88 3.82 -62.01
N ALA A 149 6.23 3.15 -63.09
CA ALA A 149 5.33 2.97 -64.22
C ALA A 149 4.06 2.31 -63.69
N TYR A 150 2.90 2.89 -64.00
CA TYR A 150 1.61 2.39 -63.56
C TYR A 150 1.44 0.94 -64.01
N SER A 151 1.30 0.00 -63.06
CA SER A 151 1.03 -1.41 -63.35
C SER A 151 -0.48 -1.65 -63.22
N PRO A 152 -1.15 -2.17 -64.27
CA PRO A 152 -2.58 -2.47 -64.21
C PRO A 152 -2.94 -3.47 -63.10
N TRP A 153 -2.00 -4.32 -62.67
CA TRP A 153 -2.21 -5.38 -61.69
C TRP A 153 -2.54 -4.90 -60.27
N ASN A 154 -2.00 -3.74 -59.85
CA ASN A 154 -2.27 -3.15 -58.54
C ASN A 154 -3.04 -1.82 -58.66
N SER A 155 -3.96 -1.76 -59.64
CA SER A 155 -4.78 -0.58 -59.80
C SER A 155 -6.13 -0.73 -59.13
N LYS A 156 -6.39 0.16 -58.18
CA LYS A 156 -7.62 0.16 -57.37
C LYS A 156 -8.88 0.45 -58.20
N ILE A 157 -8.72 0.92 -59.44
CA ILE A 157 -9.81 1.19 -60.38
C ILE A 157 -10.62 -0.06 -60.73
N TYR A 158 -9.98 -1.24 -60.80
CA TYR A 158 -10.68 -2.50 -61.09
C TYR A 158 -11.41 -3.08 -59.87
N SER A 159 -11.07 -2.61 -58.66
CA SER A 159 -11.71 -3.03 -57.40
C SER A 159 -12.85 -2.11 -56.95
N LEU A 160 -13.07 -0.99 -57.65
CA LEU A 160 -14.17 -0.08 -57.35
C LEU A 160 -15.44 -0.59 -58.02
N ARG A 161 -16.51 -0.73 -57.23
CA ARG A 161 -17.82 -1.15 -57.71
C ARG A 161 -18.46 -0.04 -58.53
N GLU A 162 -18.96 -0.35 -59.71
CA GLU A 162 -19.69 0.59 -60.55
C GLU A 162 -20.99 1.03 -59.83
N VAL A 163 -21.23 2.33 -59.76
CA VAL A 163 -22.46 2.87 -59.16
C VAL A 163 -23.62 2.74 -60.15
N PRO A 164 -24.81 2.31 -59.71
CA PRO A 164 -25.93 2.05 -60.62
C PRO A 164 -26.37 3.33 -61.32
N ASN A 165 -26.46 3.26 -62.65
CA ASN A 165 -26.86 4.39 -63.48
C ASN A 165 -28.39 4.56 -63.39
N LYS A 166 -28.86 5.71 -62.87
CA LYS A 166 -30.28 6.05 -62.94
C LYS A 166 -30.61 6.46 -64.37
N LYS A 167 -31.37 5.62 -65.07
CA LYS A 167 -32.13 6.07 -66.24
C LYS A 167 -33.34 6.88 -65.79
#